data_AF-A0A9D9D1M8-F1
#
_entry.id   AF-A0A9D9D1M8-F1
#
_cell.length_a   1.000
_cell.length_b   1.000
_cell.length_c   1.000
_cell.angle_alpha   90.00
_cell.angle_beta   90.00
_cell.angle_gamma   90.00
#
_symmetry.space_group_name_H-M   'P 1'
#
loop_
_entity.id
_entity.type
_entity.pdbx_description
1 polymer ?
#
loop_
_entity_poly.entity_id
_entity_poly.type
_entity_poly.pdbx_seq_one_letter_code
_entity_poly.pdbx_strand_id
1 'polypeptide(L)' 'MIEGKALRCGIVACLENIRNSISVARKVMETTKHKILVGYCAKKFALANGFKEENLLT' A
#
# COMPACT_ATOMS: atom_id res chain seq x y z
N MET A 1 -7.74 3.03 1.93
CA MET A 1 -8.41 3.91 0.95
C MET A 1 -9.67 3.22 0.44
N ILE A 2 -10.78 3.94 0.38
CA ILE A 2 -12.06 3.43 -0.13
C ILE A 2 -12.58 4.43 -1.16
N GLU A 3 -12.95 3.95 -2.34
CA GLU A 3 -13.59 4.71 -3.41
C GLU A 3 -15.08 4.37 -3.45
N GLY A 4 -15.92 5.31 -3.00
CA GLY A 4 -17.36 5.08 -2.83
C GLY A 4 -18.14 4.88 -4.12
N LYS A 5 -17.67 5.43 -5.26
CA LYS A 5 -18.38 5.35 -6.55
C LYS A 5 -18.34 3.94 -7.16
N ALA A 6 -17.24 3.22 -6.97
CA ALA A 6 -17.01 1.89 -7.54
C ALA A 6 -16.95 0.78 -6.48
N LEU A 7 -17.20 1.10 -5.19
CA LEU A 7 -17.04 0.18 -4.05
C LEU A 7 -15.67 -0.52 -4.03
N ARG A 8 -14.63 0.18 -4.48
CA ARG A 8 -13.26 -0.32 -4.51
C ARG A 8 -12.54 0.07 -3.24
N CYS A 9 -11.76 -0.86 -2.69
CA CYS A 9 -11.01 -0.63 -1.46
C CYS A 9 -9.59 -1.18 -1.62
N GLY A 10 -8.62 -0.39 -1.17
CA GLY A 10 -7.24 -0.81 -0.98
C GLY A 10 -6.82 -0.56 0.46
N ILE A 11 -6.45 -1.61 1.16
CA ILE A 11 -6.05 -1.58 2.56
C ILE A 11 -4.62 -2.08 2.67
N VAL A 12 -3.81 -1.34 3.41
CA VAL A 12 -2.44 -1.70 3.70
C VAL A 12 -2.25 -1.58 5.20
N ALA A 13 -1.73 -2.63 5.84
CA ALA A 13 -1.48 -2.65 7.28
C ALA A 13 -0.06 -3.15 7.57
N CYS A 14 0.49 -2.76 8.73
CA CYS A 14 1.85 -3.15 9.14
C CYS A 14 2.90 -2.80 8.06
N LEU A 15 2.77 -1.64 7.41
CA LEU A 15 3.72 -1.17 6.41
C LEU A 15 4.84 -0.39 7.12
N GLU A 16 6.05 -0.89 7.02
CA GLU A 16 7.22 -0.29 7.65
C GLU A 16 8.15 0.32 6.60
N ASN A 17 8.85 1.39 6.99
CA ASN A 17 9.86 2.07 6.18
C ASN A 17 9.34 2.61 4.83
N ILE A 18 8.04 2.89 4.70
CA ILE A 18 7.46 3.54 3.52
C ILE A 18 6.71 4.79 3.96
N ARG A 19 7.17 5.97 3.53
CA ARG A 19 6.60 7.25 3.91
C ARG A 19 5.14 7.44 3.46
N ASN A 20 4.83 7.03 2.24
CA ASN A 20 3.55 7.30 1.59
C ASN A 20 2.61 6.08 1.56
N SER A 21 2.13 5.64 2.72
CA SER A 21 1.26 4.47 2.87
C SER A 21 -0.06 4.59 2.08
N ILE A 22 -0.60 5.80 1.93
CA ILE A 22 -1.83 6.05 1.17
C ILE A 22 -1.65 5.80 -0.33
N SER A 23 -0.50 6.16 -0.88
CA SER A 23 -0.18 5.93 -2.30
C SER A 23 0.01 4.44 -2.58
N VAL A 24 0.59 3.69 -1.63
CA VAL A 24 0.64 2.22 -1.72
C VAL A 24 -0.76 1.63 -1.68
N ALA A 25 -1.62 2.07 -0.76
CA ALA A 25 -3.00 1.60 -0.67
C ALA A 25 -3.82 1.88 -1.94
N ARG A 26 -3.61 3.04 -2.57
CA ARG A 26 -4.20 3.35 -3.88
C ARG A 26 -3.69 2.39 -4.96
N LYS A 27 -2.38 2.14 -5.00
CA LYS A 27 -1.77 1.25 -5.98
C LYS A 27 -2.28 -0.19 -5.83
N VAL A 28 -2.46 -0.69 -4.61
CA VAL A 28 -3.09 -1.99 -4.33
C VAL A 28 -4.47 -2.09 -4.94
N MET A 29 -5.29 -1.05 -4.77
CA MET A 29 -6.64 -0.97 -5.32
C MET A 29 -6.67 -0.98 -6.87
N GLU A 30 -5.69 -0.36 -7.52
CA GLU A 30 -5.64 -0.22 -8.98
C GLU A 30 -5.00 -1.41 -9.69
N THR A 31 -4.00 -2.06 -9.09
CA THR A 31 -3.17 -3.09 -9.77
C THR A 31 -3.43 -4.52 -9.32
N THR A 32 -4.05 -4.72 -8.16
CA THR A 32 -4.27 -6.08 -7.62
C THR A 32 -5.75 -6.38 -7.45
N LYS A 33 -6.12 -7.66 -7.59
CA LYS A 33 -7.48 -8.14 -7.22
C LYS A 33 -7.66 -8.23 -5.70
N HIS A 34 -6.58 -8.21 -4.92
CA HIS A 34 -6.64 -8.30 -3.47
C HIS A 34 -6.93 -6.94 -2.85
N LYS A 35 -7.84 -6.91 -1.88
CA LYS A 35 -8.25 -5.66 -1.21
C LYS A 35 -7.32 -5.27 -0.06
N ILE A 36 -6.54 -6.21 0.46
CA ILE A 36 -5.75 -6.05 1.68
C ILE A 36 -4.36 -6.66 1.47
N LEU A 37 -3.31 -5.90 1.78
CA LEU A 37 -1.94 -6.40 1.93
C LEU A 37 -1.40 -6.02 3.30
N VAL A 38 -0.64 -6.91 3.93
CA VAL A 38 -0.14 -6.72 5.30
C VAL A 38 1.35 -7.03 5.38
N GLY A 39 2.08 -6.25 6.18
CA GLY A 39 3.44 -6.57 6.62
C GLY A 39 4.44 -6.63 5.46
N TYR A 40 5.26 -7.69 5.48
CA TYR A 40 6.27 -7.97 4.47
C TYR A 40 5.71 -7.99 3.04
N CYS A 41 4.52 -8.58 2.83
CA CYS A 41 3.90 -8.63 1.51
C CYS A 41 3.54 -7.23 1.00
N ALA A 42 3.08 -6.34 1.88
CA ALA A 42 2.79 -4.95 1.52
C ALA A 42 4.07 -4.18 1.19
N LYS A 43 5.14 -4.41 1.95
CA LYS A 43 6.46 -3.80 1.69
C LYS A 43 7.05 -4.25 0.37
N LYS A 44 7.04 -5.57 0.09
CA LYS A 44 7.50 -6.14 -1.18
C LYS A 44 6.71 -5.58 -2.36
N PHE A 45 5.39 -5.43 -2.20
CA PHE A 45 4.55 -4.80 -3.21
C PHE A 45 4.90 -3.33 -3.43
N ALA A 46 5.14 -2.56 -2.37
CA ALA A 46 5.55 -1.16 -2.47
C ALA A 46 6.88 -1.03 -3.22
N LEU A 47 7.88 -1.83 -2.88
CA LEU A 47 9.19 -1.86 -3.57
C LEU A 47 9.04 -2.19 -5.05
N ALA A 48 8.26 -3.22 -5.39
CA ALA A 48 8.01 -3.61 -6.78
C ALA A 48 7.29 -2.52 -7.60
N ASN A 49 6.57 -1.62 -6.95
CA ASN A 49 5.87 -0.49 -7.57
C ASN A 49 6.69 0.82 -7.54
N GLY A 50 7.97 0.77 -7.15
CA GLY A 50 8.88 1.91 -7.18
C GLY A 50 8.80 2.84 -5.97
N PHE A 51 8.12 2.42 -4.88
CA PHE A 51 8.20 3.15 -3.63
C PHE A 51 9.56 2.91 -2.97
N LYS A 52 10.16 3.98 -2.45
CA LYS A 52 11.47 3.90 -1.79
C LYS A 52 11.29 3.61 -0.30
N GLU A 53 12.21 2.81 0.22
CA GLU A 53 12.35 2.65 1.66
C GLU A 53 13.02 3.87 2.27
N GLU A 54 12.41 4.43 3.31
CA GLU A 54 12.94 5.55 4.09
C GLU A 54 12.85 5.19 5.58
N ASN A 55 13.86 5.59 6.36
CA ASN A 55 13.82 5.44 7.80
C ASN A 55 12.82 6.45 8.38
N LEU A 56 11.78 5.96 9.07
CA LEU A 56 10.69 6.78 9.62
C LEU A 56 10.82 7.01 11.14
N LEU A 57 11.89 6.53 11.78
CA LEU A 57 12.09 6.61 13.23
C LEU A 57 12.80 7.90 13.68
N THR A 58 12.59 9.01 12.96
CA THR A 58 13.21 10.33 13.25
C THR A 58 12.22 11.23 13.95
#